data_AF-A0A2P2FWC0-F1
#
_entry.id   AF-A0A2P2FWC0-F1
#
_cell.length_a   1.000
_cell.length_b   1.000
_cell.length_c   1.000
_cell.angle_alpha   90.00
_cell.angle_beta   90.00
_cell.angle_gamma   90.00
#
_symmetry.space_group_name_H-M   'P 1'
#
loop_
_entity.id
_entity.type
_entity.pdbx_description
1 polymer ?
#
loop_
_entity_poly.entity_id
_entity_poly.type
_entity_poly.pdbx_seq_one_letter_code
_entity_poly.pdbx_strand_id
1 'polypeptide(L)'
;MNGATRVLDAEDSRVAIGALLQPGATATAKSIGIINGAGSPGLVAATSPTPDVNVRVSAFQAAVPATRGMGPYIATLDADKMLNVLGTDPADPSNARRDLIIARQTDTYYADGSTAFTVLRVKGTPGGSPVDPDPTAGGLYPDYLPLARIRIAAGATTVTAAMLDDLRPPRIVALGGVVPVASVTERAALPAVPGLTIYRRDKGWTEVYNSTSGTWQCQGTVTTGALSDITDPYAG
;
A
#
# COMPACT_ATOMS: atom_id res chain seq x y z
N MET A 1 26.81 -18.70 2.66
CA MET A 1 27.70 -17.51 2.75
C MET A 1 28.98 -17.95 3.42
N ASN A 2 30.13 -17.86 2.75
CA ASN A 2 31.43 -18.29 3.29
C ASN A 2 32.20 -17.08 3.84
N GLY A 3 32.45 -17.07 5.15
CA GLY A 3 33.82 -17.01 5.66
C GLY A 3 34.55 -15.67 5.82
N ALA A 4 33.88 -14.53 6.02
CA ALA A 4 34.53 -13.34 6.60
C ALA A 4 33.58 -12.68 7.60
N THR A 5 34.09 -12.29 8.78
CA THR A 5 33.34 -11.56 9.80
C THR A 5 32.99 -10.17 9.26
N ARG A 6 31.87 -10.06 8.54
CA ARG A 6 31.30 -8.78 8.12
C ARG A 6 30.43 -8.26 9.26
N VAL A 7 30.65 -7.01 9.67
CA VAL A 7 29.72 -6.30 10.55
C VAL A 7 28.42 -6.11 9.77
N LEU A 8 27.29 -6.49 10.37
CA LEU A 8 25.97 -6.27 9.78
C LEU A 8 25.80 -4.80 9.45
N ASP A 9 25.52 -4.49 8.18
CA ASP A 9 25.20 -3.14 7.76
C ASP A 9 23.68 -2.90 7.70
N ALA A 10 23.30 -1.69 7.27
CA ALA A 10 21.90 -1.31 7.16
C ALA A 10 21.15 -2.13 6.10
N GLU A 11 21.81 -2.55 5.03
CA GLU A 11 21.20 -3.37 3.99
C GLU A 11 20.96 -4.79 4.49
N ASP A 12 21.95 -5.40 5.16
CA ASP A 12 21.83 -6.72 5.78
C ASP A 12 20.67 -6.74 6.79
N SER A 13 20.56 -5.68 7.61
CA SER A 13 19.47 -5.52 8.58
C SER A 13 18.10 -5.41 7.91
N ARG A 14 17.98 -4.63 6.84
CA ARG A 14 16.73 -4.50 6.07
C ARG A 14 16.33 -5.80 5.40
N VAL A 15 17.29 -6.55 4.86
CA VAL A 15 17.03 -7.88 4.27
C VAL A 15 16.54 -8.85 5.35
N ALA A 16 17.20 -8.87 6.52
CA ALA A 16 16.80 -9.72 7.63
C ALA A 16 15.37 -9.40 8.10
N ILE A 17 15.01 -8.13 8.25
CA ILE A 17 13.66 -7.73 8.64
C ILE A 17 12.65 -8.04 7.53
N GLY A 18 12.98 -7.74 6.27
CA GLY A 18 12.12 -8.02 5.13
C GLY A 18 11.77 -9.50 4.99
N ALA A 19 12.72 -10.38 5.31
CA ALA A 19 12.50 -11.83 5.33
C ALA A 19 11.50 -12.28 6.40
N LEU A 20 11.26 -11.48 7.45
CA LEU A 20 10.26 -11.76 8.48
C LEU A 20 8.86 -11.26 8.10
N LEU A 21 8.69 -10.62 6.95
CA LEU A 21 7.42 -10.05 6.51
C LEU A 21 6.79 -10.89 5.40
N GLN A 22 5.46 -11.01 5.42
CA GLN A 22 4.66 -11.67 4.40
C GLN A 22 3.39 -10.85 4.12
N PRO A 23 2.76 -11.01 2.95
CA PRO A 23 3.11 -11.94 1.87
C PRO A 23 4.30 -11.48 1.02
N GLY A 24 5.12 -12.43 0.58
CA GLY A 24 6.26 -12.23 -0.32
C GLY A 24 6.42 -13.42 -1.27
N ALA A 25 6.96 -13.19 -2.48
CA ALA A 25 7.05 -14.23 -3.51
C ALA A 25 8.09 -15.32 -3.21
N THR A 26 9.07 -15.03 -2.36
CA THR A 26 10.13 -15.97 -1.92
C THR A 26 10.44 -15.73 -0.45
N ALA A 27 11.14 -16.67 0.19
CA ALA A 27 11.58 -16.55 1.59
C ALA A 27 12.48 -15.32 1.86
N THR A 28 13.05 -14.72 0.82
CA THR A 28 13.90 -13.53 0.87
C THR A 28 13.32 -12.36 0.07
N ALA A 29 12.08 -12.50 -0.42
CA ALA A 29 11.46 -11.45 -1.20
C ALA A 29 11.30 -10.18 -0.35
N LYS A 30 11.44 -9.03 -1.00
CA LYS A 30 11.13 -7.74 -0.41
C LYS A 30 9.60 -7.68 -0.26
N SER A 31 9.05 -8.16 0.85
CA SER A 31 7.62 -7.96 1.15
C SER A 31 7.38 -6.46 1.31
N ILE A 32 6.59 -5.89 0.39
CA ILE A 32 6.30 -4.46 0.30
C ILE A 32 4.82 -4.25 0.60
N GLY A 33 4.51 -3.27 1.44
CA GLY A 33 3.12 -2.95 1.75
C GLY A 33 2.93 -2.19 3.05
N ILE A 34 1.67 -2.04 3.43
CA ILE A 34 1.29 -1.39 4.69
C ILE A 34 1.32 -2.43 5.81
N ILE A 35 2.10 -2.19 6.85
CA ILE A 35 2.13 -3.08 8.02
C ILE A 35 0.76 -2.99 8.71
N ASN A 36 0.16 -4.14 8.98
CA ASN A 36 -1.14 -4.19 9.59
C ASN A 36 -1.16 -3.51 10.97
N GLY A 37 -2.21 -2.74 11.24
CA GLY A 37 -2.38 -2.00 12.49
C GLY A 37 -3.84 -1.62 12.72
N ALA A 38 -4.09 -0.99 13.87
CA ALA A 38 -5.43 -0.53 14.25
C ALA A 38 -5.99 0.48 13.23
N GLY A 39 -7.31 0.44 13.03
CA GLY A 39 -8.01 1.32 12.08
C GLY A 39 -7.64 1.07 10.62
N SER A 40 -7.42 2.15 9.87
CA SER A 40 -7.14 2.14 8.44
C SER A 40 -5.78 2.79 8.14
N PRO A 41 -4.65 2.12 8.46
CA PRO A 41 -3.32 2.67 8.26
C PRO A 41 -3.11 3.15 6.82
N GLY A 42 -2.55 4.35 6.67
CA GLY A 42 -2.20 4.96 5.38
C GLY A 42 -3.40 5.40 4.56
N LEU A 43 -4.64 5.32 5.10
CA LEU A 43 -5.83 5.76 4.40
C LEU A 43 -5.74 7.26 4.10
N VAL A 44 -5.99 7.60 2.85
CA VAL A 44 -6.21 8.99 2.43
C VAL A 44 -7.72 9.25 2.49
N ALA A 45 -8.11 10.24 3.27
CA ALA A 45 -9.52 10.61 3.45
C ALA A 45 -9.70 12.12 3.23
N ALA A 46 -10.82 12.49 2.61
CA ALA A 46 -11.27 13.87 2.58
C ALA A 46 -11.64 14.34 3.99
N THR A 47 -11.56 15.65 4.22
CA THR A 47 -12.08 16.26 5.45
C THR A 47 -13.58 15.99 5.59
N SER A 48 -14.02 15.65 6.80
CA SER A 48 -15.39 15.25 7.12
C SER A 48 -15.81 15.88 8.45
N PRO A 49 -17.10 16.26 8.64
CA PRO A 49 -18.22 16.08 7.71
C PRO A 49 -18.25 17.08 6.55
N THR A 50 -17.42 18.13 6.62
CA THR A 50 -17.37 19.19 5.59
C THR A 50 -16.07 19.08 4.80
N PRO A 51 -16.12 18.66 3.52
CA PRO A 51 -14.98 18.67 2.62
C PRO A 51 -14.34 20.06 2.48
N ASP A 52 -13.02 20.11 2.40
CA ASP A 52 -12.22 21.32 2.20
C ASP A 52 -11.14 21.10 1.14
N VAL A 53 -10.13 21.98 1.07
CA VAL A 53 -9.03 21.87 0.09
C VAL A 53 -7.99 20.80 0.44
N ASN A 54 -8.15 20.09 1.57
CA ASN A 54 -7.16 19.19 2.11
C ASN A 54 -7.60 17.72 2.04
N VAL A 55 -6.60 16.85 2.16
CA VAL A 55 -6.80 15.43 2.50
C VAL A 55 -5.97 15.08 3.72
N ARG A 56 -6.48 14.16 4.54
CA ARG A 56 -5.77 13.56 5.67
C ARG A 56 -5.22 12.21 5.25
N VAL A 57 -3.95 11.96 5.57
CA VAL A 57 -3.34 10.63 5.50
C VAL A 57 -3.18 10.12 6.92
N SER A 58 -3.85 9.02 7.25
CA SER A 58 -3.75 8.43 8.59
C SER A 58 -2.37 7.84 8.86
N ALA A 59 -1.89 7.96 10.10
CA ALA A 59 -0.65 7.37 10.58
C ALA A 59 -0.53 5.88 10.23
N PHE A 60 0.69 5.42 9.94
CA PHE A 60 0.95 4.03 9.56
C PHE A 60 2.42 3.66 9.59
N GLN A 61 2.66 2.36 9.56
CA GLN A 61 3.95 1.77 9.26
C GLN A 61 3.91 1.04 7.93
N ALA A 62 5.02 1.01 7.22
CA ALA A 62 5.12 0.35 5.93
C ALA A 62 6.51 -0.24 5.68
N ALA A 63 6.53 -1.26 4.83
CA ALA A 63 7.74 -1.69 4.14
C ALA A 63 7.74 -1.05 2.75
N VAL A 64 8.64 -0.09 2.52
CA VAL A 64 8.79 0.68 1.28
C VAL A 64 9.90 0.04 0.44
N PRO A 65 9.75 -0.08 -0.89
CA PRO A 65 10.78 -0.68 -1.72
C PRO A 65 12.08 0.12 -1.66
N ALA A 66 13.21 -0.59 -1.60
CA ALA A 66 14.53 -0.04 -1.93
C ALA A 66 14.91 -0.51 -3.33
N THR A 67 14.62 0.29 -4.34
CA THR A 67 14.92 0.00 -5.75
C THR A 67 16.41 0.12 -6.05
N ARG A 68 17.13 0.96 -5.29
CA ARG A 68 18.57 1.22 -5.42
C ARG A 68 19.44 0.33 -4.54
N GLY A 69 18.84 -0.51 -3.70
CA GLY A 69 19.53 -1.30 -2.68
C GLY A 69 18.87 -2.63 -2.34
N MET A 70 19.31 -3.23 -1.23
CA MET A 70 18.76 -4.49 -0.72
C MET A 70 17.86 -4.30 0.51
N GLY A 71 16.83 -5.15 0.61
CA GLY A 71 15.81 -5.12 1.67
C GLY A 71 14.84 -3.93 1.58
N PRO A 72 13.62 -4.04 2.13
CA PRO A 72 12.71 -2.90 2.22
C PRO A 72 13.13 -1.92 3.31
N TYR A 73 12.79 -0.64 3.14
CA TYR A 73 12.81 0.31 4.24
C TYR A 73 11.61 0.08 5.15
N ILE A 74 11.85 0.00 6.45
CA ILE A 74 10.76 0.06 7.43
C ILE A 74 10.57 1.51 7.82
N ALA A 75 9.40 2.05 7.48
CA ALA A 75 9.10 3.45 7.61
C ALA A 75 7.85 3.66 8.46
N THR A 76 7.83 4.75 9.23
CA THR A 76 6.73 5.11 10.13
C THR A 76 6.32 6.55 9.88
N LEU A 77 5.04 6.75 9.59
CA LEU A 77 4.36 8.03 9.77
C LEU A 77 3.65 7.94 11.12
N ASP A 78 4.18 8.64 12.12
CA ASP A 78 3.79 8.53 13.54
C ASP A 78 2.58 9.39 13.91
N ALA A 79 2.14 10.28 13.02
CA ALA A 79 0.95 11.10 13.18
C ALA A 79 0.22 11.32 11.85
N ASP A 80 -1.09 11.58 11.93
CA ASP A 80 -1.89 11.93 10.76
C ASP A 80 -1.31 13.17 10.05
N LYS A 81 -1.18 13.09 8.73
CA LYS A 81 -0.66 14.19 7.91
C LYS A 81 -1.75 14.83 7.09
N MET A 82 -1.88 16.16 7.21
CA MET A 82 -2.73 16.95 6.31
C MET A 82 -1.93 17.39 5.09
N LEU A 83 -2.51 17.21 3.91
CA LEU A 83 -1.95 17.67 2.64
C LEU A 83 -2.91 18.65 1.99
N ASN A 84 -2.40 19.84 1.66
CA ASN A 84 -3.13 20.85 0.91
C ASN A 84 -3.13 20.47 -0.58
N VAL A 85 -4.31 20.21 -1.13
CA VAL A 85 -4.49 19.75 -2.52
C VAL A 85 -4.91 20.89 -3.45
N LEU A 86 -5.84 21.74 -3.03
CA LEU A 86 -6.45 22.77 -3.88
C LEU A 86 -6.12 24.22 -3.46
N GLY A 87 -5.43 24.44 -2.35
CA GLY A 87 -5.11 25.77 -1.82
C GLY A 87 -4.02 26.47 -2.64
N THR A 88 -2.79 25.92 -2.67
CA THR A 88 -1.70 26.50 -3.47
C THR A 88 -1.78 26.16 -4.95
N ASP A 89 -2.54 25.12 -5.30
CA ASP A 89 -2.71 24.62 -6.65
C ASP A 89 -4.20 24.42 -6.96
N PRO A 90 -4.95 25.51 -7.22
CA PRO A 90 -6.37 25.42 -7.55
C PRO A 90 -6.64 24.46 -8.72
N ALA A 91 -7.88 23.96 -8.79
CA ALA A 91 -8.32 23.21 -9.95
C ALA A 91 -8.26 24.09 -11.21
N ASP A 92 -7.92 23.47 -12.34
CA ASP A 92 -8.02 24.17 -13.63
C ASP A 92 -9.51 24.37 -13.96
N PRO A 93 -9.92 25.55 -14.47
CA PRO A 93 -11.34 25.84 -14.69
C PRO A 93 -11.95 25.04 -15.84
N SER A 94 -11.14 24.52 -16.77
CA SER A 94 -11.60 23.86 -18.00
C SER A 94 -11.28 22.38 -18.06
N ASN A 95 -10.23 21.92 -17.36
CA ASN A 95 -9.71 20.58 -17.47
C ASN A 95 -9.63 19.87 -16.11
N ALA A 96 -9.97 18.58 -16.11
CA ALA A 96 -9.74 17.72 -14.95
C ALA A 96 -8.25 17.33 -14.86
N ARG A 97 -7.81 16.91 -13.67
CA ARG A 97 -6.48 16.32 -13.44
C ARG A 97 -6.56 15.17 -12.44
N ARG A 98 -5.49 14.37 -12.37
CA ARG A 98 -5.33 13.33 -11.35
C ARG A 98 -4.07 13.61 -10.55
N ASP A 99 -4.19 13.70 -9.24
CA ASP A 99 -3.04 13.80 -8.36
C ASP A 99 -2.82 12.45 -7.67
N LEU A 100 -1.57 12.12 -7.34
CA LEU A 100 -1.23 10.93 -6.55
C LEU A 100 -0.74 11.34 -5.17
N ILE A 101 -1.21 10.63 -4.15
CA ILE A 101 -0.61 10.67 -2.81
C ILE A 101 0.29 9.46 -2.67
N ILE A 102 1.57 9.71 -2.36
CA ILE A 102 2.58 8.67 -2.19
C ILE A 102 3.25 8.79 -0.82
N ALA A 103 3.74 7.66 -0.33
CA ALA A 103 4.70 7.59 0.76
C ALA A 103 6.08 7.29 0.17
N ARG A 104 7.06 8.16 0.39
CA ARG A 104 8.39 8.11 -0.19
C ARG A 104 9.45 7.93 0.89
N GLN A 105 10.43 7.09 0.61
CA GLN A 105 11.71 7.09 1.30
C GLN A 105 12.76 7.88 0.50
N THR A 106 13.56 8.69 1.19
CA THR A 106 14.82 9.23 0.70
C THR A 106 15.99 8.74 1.53
N ASP A 107 17.16 8.67 0.93
CA ASP A 107 18.35 8.15 1.57
C ASP A 107 19.63 8.77 0.98
N THR A 108 20.37 9.51 1.81
CA THR A 108 21.63 10.14 1.41
C THR A 108 22.69 9.13 1.01
N TYR A 109 22.61 7.87 1.46
CA TYR A 109 23.51 6.80 1.00
C TYR A 109 23.40 6.58 -0.51
N TYR A 110 22.20 6.76 -1.09
CA TYR A 110 21.96 6.68 -2.53
C TYR A 110 21.86 8.06 -3.19
N ALA A 111 22.58 9.04 -2.62
CA ALA A 111 22.72 10.40 -3.15
C ALA A 111 21.44 11.25 -3.18
N ASP A 112 20.41 10.91 -2.41
CA ASP A 112 19.31 11.84 -2.17
C ASP A 112 19.78 13.03 -1.32
N GLY A 113 19.11 14.18 -1.44
CA GLY A 113 19.45 15.37 -0.65
C GLY A 113 19.19 15.25 0.86
N SER A 114 18.47 14.23 1.30
CA SER A 114 18.19 13.95 2.71
C SER A 114 17.80 12.48 2.92
N THR A 115 17.87 12.01 4.16
CA THR A 115 17.29 10.72 4.57
C THR A 115 16.00 10.96 5.33
N ALA A 116 14.85 10.63 4.75
CA ALA A 116 13.55 10.91 5.34
C ALA A 116 12.46 9.99 4.80
N PHE A 117 11.49 9.68 5.65
CA PHE A 117 10.21 9.16 5.21
C PHE A 117 9.20 10.30 5.11
N THR A 118 8.58 10.47 3.95
CA THR A 118 7.65 11.58 3.70
C THR A 118 6.43 11.11 2.94
N VAL A 119 5.26 11.59 3.35
CA VAL A 119 4.05 11.49 2.54
C VAL A 119 3.83 12.79 1.79
N LEU A 120 3.62 12.74 0.49
CA LEU A 120 3.50 13.93 -0.36
C LEU A 120 2.51 13.72 -1.51
N ARG A 121 2.08 14.84 -2.10
CA ARG A 121 1.24 14.88 -3.31
C ARG A 121 2.12 15.06 -4.55
N VAL A 122 2.02 14.15 -5.50
CA VAL A 122 2.49 14.33 -6.88
C VAL A 122 1.34 14.93 -7.68
N LYS A 123 1.47 16.19 -8.07
CA LYS A 123 0.45 16.92 -8.83
C LYS A 123 0.43 16.42 -10.28
N GLY A 124 -0.75 16.14 -10.82
CA GLY A 124 -0.91 15.82 -12.23
C GLY A 124 -1.07 17.05 -13.11
N THR A 125 -1.02 16.82 -14.42
CA THR A 125 -1.25 17.86 -15.43
C THR A 125 -2.73 17.86 -15.84
N PRO A 126 -3.41 19.02 -15.84
CA PRO A 126 -4.77 19.11 -16.38
C PRO A 126 -4.84 18.75 -17.85
N GLY A 127 -5.88 18.01 -18.24
CA GLY A 127 -6.15 17.70 -19.65
C GLY A 127 -7.52 17.06 -19.85
N GLY A 128 -7.97 16.99 -21.12
CA GLY A 128 -9.27 16.39 -21.48
C GLY A 128 -9.36 14.89 -21.20
N SER A 129 -8.22 14.20 -21.10
CA SER A 129 -8.10 12.81 -20.65
C SER A 129 -6.97 12.71 -19.62
N PRO A 130 -7.24 13.05 -18.34
CA PRO A 130 -6.20 13.12 -17.34
C PRO A 130 -5.67 11.73 -16.97
N VAL A 131 -4.36 11.61 -16.89
CA VAL A 131 -3.65 10.41 -16.48
C VAL A 131 -2.97 10.64 -15.12
N ASP A 132 -2.67 9.55 -14.43
CA ASP A 132 -1.92 9.62 -13.18
C ASP A 132 -0.49 10.11 -13.49
N PRO A 133 0.08 11.04 -12.71
CA PRO A 133 1.49 11.39 -12.85
C PRO A 133 2.37 10.18 -12.51
N ASP A 134 3.47 10.01 -13.23
CA ASP A 134 4.49 9.01 -12.89
C ASP A 134 5.41 9.57 -11.77
N PRO A 135 5.41 8.99 -10.55
CA PRO A 135 6.27 9.45 -9.47
C PRO A 135 7.76 9.29 -9.76
N THR A 136 8.12 8.42 -10.69
CA THR A 136 9.51 8.16 -11.08
C THR A 136 9.99 9.04 -12.22
N ALA A 137 9.10 9.82 -12.85
CA ALA A 137 9.47 10.74 -13.92
C ALA A 137 10.59 11.69 -13.46
N GLY A 138 11.68 11.75 -14.23
CA GLY A 138 12.86 12.55 -13.88
C GLY A 138 13.69 11.99 -12.70
N GLY A 139 13.45 10.75 -12.28
CA GLY A 139 14.19 10.10 -11.19
C GLY A 139 13.83 10.62 -9.79
N LEU A 140 12.69 11.31 -9.65
CA LEU A 140 12.36 12.03 -8.42
C LEU A 140 12.09 11.09 -7.24
N TYR A 141 11.22 10.09 -7.42
CA TYR A 141 10.72 9.26 -6.33
C TYR A 141 10.84 7.76 -6.65
N PRO A 142 12.05 7.18 -6.71
CA PRO A 142 12.21 5.76 -7.07
C PRO A 142 11.72 4.80 -5.97
N ASP A 143 11.82 5.20 -4.70
CA ASP A 143 11.46 4.39 -3.52
C ASP A 143 10.17 4.90 -2.89
N TYR A 144 9.02 4.39 -3.35
CA TYR A 144 7.72 4.85 -2.91
C TYR A 144 6.63 3.77 -2.83
N LEU A 145 5.55 4.10 -2.15
CA LEU A 145 4.28 3.39 -2.14
C LEU A 145 3.16 4.32 -2.60
N PRO A 146 2.30 3.91 -3.55
CA PRO A 146 1.05 4.63 -3.80
C PRO A 146 0.10 4.46 -2.61
N LEU A 147 -0.61 5.54 -2.25
CA LEU A 147 -1.64 5.51 -1.21
C LEU A 147 -3.02 5.80 -1.79
N ALA A 148 -3.14 6.85 -2.60
CA ALA A 148 -4.42 7.18 -3.24
C ALA A 148 -4.22 7.99 -4.52
N ARG A 149 -5.25 7.95 -5.36
CA ARG A 149 -5.46 8.89 -6.45
C ARG A 149 -6.55 9.87 -6.07
N ILE A 150 -6.35 11.14 -6.41
CA ILE A 150 -7.37 12.19 -6.30
C ILE A 150 -7.80 12.60 -7.72
N ARG A 151 -9.04 12.31 -8.08
CA ARG A 151 -9.67 12.72 -9.34
C ARG A 151 -10.25 14.13 -9.19
N ILE A 152 -9.47 15.14 -9.54
CA ILE A 152 -9.84 16.55 -9.41
C ILE A 152 -10.61 16.96 -10.65
N ALA A 153 -11.89 17.29 -10.48
CA ALA A 153 -12.72 17.84 -11.54
C ALA A 153 -12.31 19.28 -11.89
N ALA A 154 -12.65 19.71 -13.12
CA ALA A 154 -12.48 21.09 -13.53
C ALA A 154 -13.24 22.04 -12.58
N GLY A 155 -12.60 23.12 -12.15
CA GLY A 155 -13.19 24.12 -11.26
C GLY A 155 -13.51 23.63 -9.83
N ALA A 156 -13.05 22.44 -9.43
CA ALA A 156 -13.27 21.95 -8.07
C ALA A 156 -12.66 22.88 -7.02
N THR A 157 -13.43 23.18 -5.97
CA THR A 157 -13.01 24.03 -4.85
C THR A 157 -12.77 23.26 -3.56
N THR A 158 -13.21 21.99 -3.50
CA THR A 158 -13.01 21.08 -2.36
C THR A 158 -12.70 19.67 -2.85
N VAL A 159 -12.04 18.87 -2.01
CA VAL A 159 -11.76 17.46 -2.25
C VAL A 159 -12.77 16.62 -1.47
N THR A 160 -13.58 15.85 -2.18
CA THR A 160 -14.61 14.98 -1.58
C THR A 160 -14.18 13.52 -1.57
N ALA A 161 -14.82 12.69 -0.73
CA ALA A 161 -14.53 11.25 -0.68
C ALA A 161 -14.75 10.55 -2.03
N ALA A 162 -15.71 11.00 -2.85
CA ALA A 162 -15.99 10.43 -4.17
C ALA A 162 -14.88 10.68 -5.21
N MET A 163 -13.98 11.63 -4.93
CA MET A 163 -12.81 11.93 -5.76
C MET A 163 -11.63 11.02 -5.43
N LEU A 164 -11.67 10.27 -4.33
CA LEU A 164 -10.54 9.47 -3.85
C LEU A 164 -10.69 8.02 -4.31
N ASP A 165 -9.67 7.52 -5.00
CA ASP A 165 -9.51 6.10 -5.26
C ASP A 165 -8.37 5.57 -4.36
N ASP A 166 -8.64 4.51 -3.59
CA ASP A 166 -7.65 3.85 -2.75
C ASP A 166 -6.67 3.05 -3.62
N LEU A 167 -5.38 3.36 -3.48
CA LEU A 167 -4.30 2.69 -4.21
C LEU A 167 -3.29 2.03 -3.27
N ARG A 168 -3.62 1.91 -1.97
CA ARG A 168 -2.70 1.32 -1.01
C ARG A 168 -2.31 -0.09 -1.45
N PRO A 169 -1.02 -0.46 -1.31
CA PRO A 169 -0.60 -1.84 -1.52
C PRO A 169 -1.25 -2.76 -0.48
N PRO A 170 -1.23 -4.09 -0.71
CA PRO A 170 -1.72 -5.06 0.24
C PRO A 170 -1.13 -4.87 1.64
N ARG A 171 -1.89 -5.33 2.64
CA ARG A 171 -1.38 -5.38 4.01
C ARG A 171 -0.33 -6.48 4.16
N ILE A 172 0.70 -6.19 4.94
CA ILE A 172 1.75 -7.15 5.31
C ILE A 172 1.73 -7.39 6.83
N VAL A 173 2.16 -8.59 7.22
CA VAL A 173 2.24 -9.07 8.60
C VAL A 173 3.56 -9.84 8.79
N ALA A 174 3.91 -10.16 10.02
CA ALA A 174 5.04 -11.05 10.28
C ALA A 174 4.77 -12.48 9.75
N LEU A 175 5.84 -13.22 9.42
CA LEU A 175 5.76 -14.64 9.04
C LEU A 175 4.92 -15.45 10.04
N GLY A 176 4.09 -16.35 9.52
CA GLY A 176 3.11 -17.12 10.31
C GLY A 176 1.84 -16.34 10.71
N GLY A 177 1.81 -15.03 10.54
CA GLY A 177 0.62 -14.20 10.74
C GLY A 177 -0.49 -14.41 9.69
N VAL A 178 -1.70 -13.97 10.04
CA VAL A 178 -2.87 -13.98 9.15
C VAL A 178 -2.95 -12.64 8.41
N VAL A 179 -2.89 -12.65 7.08
CA VAL A 179 -2.93 -11.44 6.26
C VAL A 179 -4.39 -10.96 6.09
N PRO A 180 -4.76 -9.77 6.58
CA PRO A 180 -6.11 -9.26 6.37
C PRO A 180 -6.26 -8.70 4.95
N VAL A 181 -7.27 -9.18 4.22
CA VAL A 181 -7.64 -8.69 2.89
C VAL A 181 -9.05 -8.12 2.90
N ALA A 182 -9.31 -7.05 2.15
CA ALA A 182 -10.60 -6.38 2.09
C ALA A 182 -11.58 -7.00 1.10
N SER A 183 -11.10 -7.77 0.12
CA SER A 183 -11.92 -8.23 -1.00
C SER A 183 -11.32 -9.44 -1.71
N VAL A 184 -12.13 -10.05 -2.58
CA VAL A 184 -11.67 -11.09 -3.52
C VAL A 184 -10.57 -10.58 -4.46
N THR A 185 -10.62 -9.31 -4.87
CA THR A 185 -9.62 -8.69 -5.75
C THR A 185 -8.28 -8.57 -5.04
N GLU A 186 -8.28 -8.08 -3.79
CA GLU A 186 -7.05 -7.98 -2.99
C GLU A 186 -6.46 -9.37 -2.72
N ARG A 187 -7.32 -10.35 -2.41
CA ARG A 187 -6.91 -11.75 -2.28
C ARG A 187 -6.25 -12.28 -3.56
N ALA A 188 -6.85 -12.04 -4.72
CA ALA A 188 -6.34 -12.54 -6.00
C ALA A 188 -4.99 -11.91 -6.40
N ALA A 189 -4.65 -10.74 -5.85
CA ALA A 189 -3.37 -10.09 -6.05
C ALA A 189 -2.24 -10.63 -5.16
N LEU A 190 -2.55 -11.45 -4.15
CA LEU A 190 -1.54 -12.03 -3.27
C LEU A 190 -0.72 -13.12 -3.97
N PRO A 191 0.57 -13.30 -3.60
CA PRO A 191 1.36 -14.40 -4.11
C PRO A 191 0.81 -15.75 -3.62
N ALA A 192 0.88 -16.74 -4.51
CA ALA A 192 0.46 -18.12 -4.31
C ALA A 192 1.45 -18.92 -3.41
N VAL A 193 1.57 -18.52 -2.15
CA VAL A 193 2.49 -19.16 -1.18
C VAL A 193 1.76 -20.30 -0.44
N PRO A 194 2.26 -21.56 -0.49
CA PRO A 194 1.65 -22.68 0.21
C PRO A 194 1.41 -22.38 1.70
N GLY A 195 0.19 -22.59 2.19
CA GLY A 195 -0.16 -22.38 3.59
C GLY A 195 -0.35 -20.91 4.00
N LEU A 196 -0.22 -19.96 3.08
CA LEU A 196 -0.53 -18.55 3.36
C LEU A 196 -1.96 -18.44 3.84
N THR A 197 -2.12 -17.85 5.03
CA THR A 197 -3.40 -17.72 5.71
C THR A 197 -3.86 -16.27 5.63
N ILE A 198 -5.10 -16.06 5.20
CA ILE A 198 -5.71 -14.73 5.06
C ILE A 198 -7.00 -14.63 5.86
N TYR A 199 -7.35 -13.41 6.26
CA TYR A 199 -8.67 -13.11 6.80
C TYR A 199 -9.44 -12.22 5.81
N ARG A 200 -10.55 -12.73 5.30
CA ARG A 200 -11.48 -12.03 4.39
C ARG A 200 -12.35 -11.08 5.18
N ARG A 201 -11.95 -9.81 5.27
CA ARG A 201 -12.71 -8.80 6.04
C ARG A 201 -14.10 -8.53 5.48
N ASP A 202 -14.29 -8.75 4.18
CA ASP A 202 -15.59 -8.66 3.52
C ASP A 202 -16.53 -9.84 3.81
N LYS A 203 -15.98 -11.00 4.17
CA LYS A 203 -16.76 -12.23 4.42
C LYS A 203 -16.77 -12.68 5.88
N GLY A 204 -15.83 -12.21 6.69
CA GLY A 204 -15.72 -12.53 8.11
C GLY A 204 -15.04 -13.86 8.42
N TRP A 205 -14.29 -14.47 7.48
CA TRP A 205 -13.68 -15.79 7.67
C TRP A 205 -12.21 -15.87 7.25
N THR A 206 -11.58 -17.00 7.57
CA THR A 206 -10.20 -17.32 7.20
C THR A 206 -10.14 -18.21 5.97
N GLU A 207 -9.21 -17.95 5.07
CA GLU A 207 -8.87 -18.82 3.94
C GLU A 207 -7.38 -19.17 3.98
N VAL A 208 -7.02 -20.35 3.47
CA VAL A 208 -5.63 -20.82 3.35
C VAL A 208 -5.36 -21.20 1.91
N TYR A 209 -4.21 -20.77 1.39
CA TYR A 209 -3.79 -21.14 0.04
C TYR A 209 -3.30 -22.59 0.00
N ASN A 210 -4.01 -23.43 -0.75
CA ASN A 210 -3.64 -24.82 -1.00
C ASN A 210 -2.90 -24.91 -2.34
N SER A 211 -1.59 -25.15 -2.30
CA SER A 211 -0.76 -25.24 -3.50
C SER A 211 -0.97 -26.52 -4.32
N THR A 212 -1.57 -27.56 -3.74
CA THR A 212 -1.92 -28.79 -4.47
C THR A 212 -3.11 -28.56 -5.40
N SER A 213 -4.14 -27.86 -4.92
CA SER A 213 -5.31 -27.51 -5.75
C SER A 213 -5.17 -26.18 -6.47
N GLY A 214 -4.21 -25.34 -6.09
CA GLY A 214 -4.05 -23.98 -6.63
C GLY A 214 -5.19 -23.03 -6.22
N THR A 215 -5.91 -23.35 -5.13
CA THR A 215 -7.10 -22.63 -4.71
C THR A 215 -7.02 -22.16 -3.27
N TRP A 216 -7.82 -21.14 -2.96
CA TRP A 216 -7.99 -20.62 -1.61
C TRP A 216 -9.12 -21.38 -0.92
N GLN A 217 -8.80 -22.07 0.16
CA GLN A 217 -9.74 -22.92 0.87
C GLN A 217 -10.17 -22.27 2.17
N CYS A 218 -11.48 -22.14 2.35
CA CYS A 218 -12.06 -21.69 3.60
C CYS A 218 -11.76 -22.71 4.72
N GLN A 219 -11.35 -22.23 5.90
CA GLN A 219 -11.02 -23.08 7.04
C GLN A 219 -12.17 -23.13 8.04
N GLY A 220 -12.57 -24.34 8.42
CA GLY A 220 -13.60 -24.58 9.44
C GLY A 220 -15.03 -24.33 8.96
N THR A 221 -15.94 -24.18 9.92
CA THR A 221 -17.36 -23.87 9.65
C THR A 221 -17.54 -22.37 9.51
N VAL A 222 -18.16 -21.94 8.42
CA VAL A 222 -18.46 -20.52 8.19
C VAL A 222 -19.95 -20.26 8.03
N THR A 223 -20.38 -19.09 8.50
CA THR A 223 -21.72 -18.58 8.25
C THR A 223 -21.68 -17.73 6.99
N THR A 224 -22.51 -18.07 6.01
CA THR A 224 -22.60 -17.33 4.75
C THR A 224 -24.03 -16.93 4.43
N GLY A 225 -24.21 -15.82 3.70
CA GLY A 225 -25.51 -15.38 3.19
C GLY A 225 -25.98 -16.22 2.00
N ALA A 226 -25.05 -16.76 1.21
CA ALA A 226 -25.33 -17.69 0.11
C ALA A 226 -24.18 -18.68 -0.10
N LEU A 227 -24.46 -19.88 -0.63
CA LEU A 227 -23.42 -20.87 -0.96
C LEU A 227 -22.43 -20.35 -2.02
N SER A 228 -22.88 -19.49 -2.93
CA SER A 228 -22.04 -18.86 -3.96
C SER A 228 -20.95 -17.93 -3.41
N ASP A 229 -21.03 -17.55 -2.13
CA ASP A 229 -19.98 -16.77 -1.48
C ASP A 229 -18.74 -17.60 -1.17
N ILE A 230 -18.86 -18.93 -1.16
CA ILE A 230 -17.76 -19.86 -0.95
C ILE A 230 -17.17 -20.20 -2.31
N THR A 231 -15.98 -19.65 -2.60
CA THR A 231 -15.34 -19.81 -3.91
C THR A 231 -14.98 -21.27 -4.24
N ASP A 232 -14.61 -22.06 -3.22
CA ASP A 232 -14.12 -23.43 -3.37
C ASP A 232 -14.50 -24.28 -2.13
N PRO A 233 -15.76 -24.74 -1.99
CA PRO A 233 -16.17 -25.55 -0.85
C PRO A 233 -15.47 -26.92 -0.90
N TYR A 234 -15.07 -27.43 0.27
CA TYR A 234 -14.63 -28.82 0.39
C TYR A 234 -15.83 -29.73 0.12
N ALA A 235 -15.81 -30.44 -1.01
CA ALA A 235 -16.72 -31.55 -1.26
C ALA A 235 -16.21 -32.72 -0.41
N GLY A 236 -16.93 -33.04 0.67
CA GLY A 236 -16.60 -34.14 1.58
C GLY A 236 -16.32 -35.46 0.85
#